data_AF-A0AA95B5L3-F1
#
_entry.id   AF-A0AA95B5L3-F1
#
_cell.length_a   1.000
_cell.length_b   1.000
_cell.length_c   1.000
_cell.angle_alpha   90.00
_cell.angle_beta   90.00
_cell.angle_gamma   90.00
#
_symmetry.space_group_name_H-M   'P 1'
#
loop_
_entity.id
_entity.type
_entity.pdbx_description
1 polymer ?
#
loop_
_entity_poly.entity_id
_entity_poly.type
_entity_poly.pdbx_seq_one_letter_code
_entity_poly.pdbx_strand_id
1 'polypeptide(L)' 'MEAIMIFGVTVGAIFMPILSIIFCVNLVTILKKIKNDENTRTNTFWLTTSFILIVWSIALIGLASIN' A
#
# COMPACT_ATOMS: atom_id res chain seq x y z
N MET A 1 10.07 -15.35 18.57
CA MET A 1 10.57 -14.69 17.34
C MET A 1 9.82 -15.24 16.13
N GLU A 2 9.80 -16.56 15.93
CA GLU A 2 9.03 -17.26 14.88
C GLU A 2 7.54 -16.89 14.78
N ALA A 3 6.79 -16.91 15.89
CA ALA A 3 5.35 -16.64 15.88
C ALA A 3 4.99 -15.21 15.44
N ILE A 4 5.83 -14.22 15.77
CA ILE A 4 5.64 -12.81 15.37
C ILE A 4 5.87 -12.64 13.87
N MET A 5 6.88 -13.32 13.30
CA MET A 5 7.11 -13.31 11.86
C MET A 5 5.97 -13.98 11.08
N ILE A 6 5.50 -15.14 11.52
CA ILE A 6 4.40 -15.87 10.84
C ILE A 6 3.10 -15.04 10.86
N PHE A 7 2.81 -14.39 11.99
CA PHE A 7 1.65 -13.50 12.10
C PHE A 7 1.79 -12.29 11.15
N GLY A 8 2.95 -11.63 11.13
CA GLY A 8 3.22 -10.48 10.25
C GLY A 8 3.10 -10.83 8.76
N VAL A 9 3.63 -11.98 8.35
CA VAL A 9 3.54 -12.46 6.95
C VAL A 9 2.10 -12.78 6.57
N THR A 10 1.34 -13.44 7.45
CA THR A 10 -0.05 -13.82 7.17
C THR A 10 -0.96 -12.59 7.06
N VAL A 11 -0.80 -11.64 8.00
CA VAL A 11 -1.53 -10.37 7.96
C VAL A 11 -1.14 -9.58 6.70
N GLY A 12 0.15 -9.47 6.40
CA GLY A 12 0.65 -8.79 5.21
C GLY A 12 0.13 -9.41 3.91
N ALA A 13 0.07 -10.74 3.80
CA ALA A 13 -0.43 -11.45 2.64
C ALA A 13 -1.92 -11.16 2.36
N ILE A 14 -2.72 -10.94 3.41
CA ILE A 14 -4.15 -10.60 3.27
C ILE A 14 -4.33 -9.08 3.07
N PHE A 15 -3.50 -8.25 3.70
CA PHE A 15 -3.60 -6.79 3.61
C PHE A 15 -3.03 -6.22 2.30
N MET A 16 -1.98 -6.81 1.73
CA MET A 16 -1.36 -6.38 0.47
C MET A 16 -2.32 -6.28 -0.72
N PRO A 17 -3.19 -7.28 -1.02
CA PRO A 17 -4.12 -7.16 -2.13
C PRO A 17 -5.12 -6.02 -1.91
N ILE A 18 -5.56 -5.82 -0.66
CA ILE A 18 -6.48 -4.72 -0.30
C ILE A 18 -5.79 -3.37 -0.51
N LEU A 19 -4.56 -3.20 -0.01
CA LEU A 19 -3.76 -1.98 -0.21
C LEU A 19 -3.49 -1.71 -1.69
N SER A 20 -3.25 -2.75 -2.49
CA SER A 20 -3.01 -2.63 -3.94
C SER A 20 -4.26 -2.15 -4.68
N ILE A 21 -5.44 -2.67 -4.32
CA ILE A 21 -6.72 -2.17 -4.86
C ILE A 21 -6.94 -0.71 -4.48
N ILE A 22 -6.70 -0.36 -3.20
CA ILE A 22 -6.81 1.02 -2.71
C ILE A 22 -5.87 1.95 -3.49
N PHE A 23 -4.62 1.54 -3.71
CA PHE A 23 -3.64 2.29 -4.49
C PHE A 23 -4.13 2.53 -5.92
N CYS A 24 -4.51 1.47 -6.64
CA CYS A 24 -4.95 1.55 -8.03
C CYS A 24 -6.22 2.42 -8.18
N VAL A 25 -7.23 2.22 -7.33
CA VAL A 25 -8.49 2.97 -7.41
C VAL A 25 -8.27 4.45 -7.08
N ASN A 26 -7.45 4.78 -6.08
CA ASN A 26 -7.15 6.17 -5.76
C ASN A 26 -6.33 6.85 -6.85
N LEU A 27 -5.39 6.15 -7.49
CA LEU A 27 -4.64 6.68 -8.62
C LEU A 27 -5.56 7.04 -9.78
N VAL A 28 -6.42 6.11 -10.20
CA VAL A 28 -7.40 6.34 -11.28
C VAL A 28 -8.35 7.49 -10.91
N THR A 29 -8.76 7.58 -9.63
CA THR A 29 -9.63 8.65 -9.16
C THR A 29 -8.93 10.02 -9.21
N ILE A 30 -7.66 10.10 -8.79
CA ILE A 30 -6.86 11.33 -8.88
C ILE A 30 -6.73 11.77 -10.34
N LEU A 31 -6.43 10.85 -11.26
CA LEU A 31 -6.32 11.17 -12.69
C LEU A 31 -7.62 11.74 -13.25
N LYS A 32 -8.77 11.18 -12.86
CA LYS A 32 -10.09 11.72 -13.25
C LYS A 32 -10.36 13.09 -12.64
N LYS A 33 -10.02 13.28 -11.37
CA LYS A 33 -10.24 14.53 -10.63
C LYS A 33 -9.37 15.68 -11.13
N ILE A 34 -8.10 15.42 -11.45
CA ILE A 34 -7.20 16.42 -12.05
C ILE A 34 -7.77 16.92 -13.38
N LYS A 35 -8.34 16.03 -14.20
CA LYS A 35 -8.98 16.41 -15.46
C LYS A 35 -10.19 17.34 -15.29
N ASN A 36 -10.89 17.24 -14.15
CA ASN A 36 -12.09 18.02 -13.84
C ASN A 36 -11.82 19.19 -12.87
N ASP A 37 -10.55 19.52 -12.56
CA ASP A 37 -10.16 20.51 -11.54
C ASP A 37 -10.81 20.28 -10.15
N GLU A 38 -11.02 19.00 -9.80
CA GLU A 38 -11.58 18.59 -8.51
C GLU A 38 -10.50 18.40 -7.42
N ASN A 39 -10.89 18.53 -6.16
CA ASN A 39 -9.99 18.33 -5.02
C ASN A 39 -9.51 16.87 -4.91
N THR A 40 -8.19 16.69 -4.95
CA THR A 40 -7.51 15.38 -4.88
C THR A 40 -7.00 15.00 -3.48
N ARG A 41 -7.04 15.91 -2.49
CA ARG A 41 -6.37 15.75 -1.18
C ARG A 41 -6.63 14.40 -0.51
N THR A 42 -7.90 14.00 -0.42
CA THR A 42 -8.27 12.73 0.24
C THR A 42 -7.74 11.52 -0.53
N ASN A 43 -7.86 11.52 -1.85
CA ASN A 43 -7.36 10.41 -2.66
C ASN A 43 -5.83 10.34 -2.66
N THR A 44 -5.16 11.48 -2.67
CA THR A 44 -3.69 11.56 -2.55
C THR A 44 -3.22 11.02 -1.20
N PHE A 45 -3.92 11.34 -0.11
CA PHE A 45 -3.60 10.76 1.20
C PHE A 45 -3.69 9.23 1.18
N TRP A 46 -4.81 8.66 0.70
CA TRP A 46 -4.97 7.21 0.61
C TRP A 46 -3.98 6.54 -0.35
N LEU A 47 -3.65 7.20 -1.47
CA LEU A 47 -2.64 6.74 -2.42
C LEU A 47 -1.26 6.67 -1.75
N THR A 48 -0.83 7.75 -1.10
CA THR A 48 0.48 7.83 -0.46
C THR A 48 0.60 6.85 0.71
N THR A 49 -0.42 6.76 1.56
CA THR A 49 -0.42 5.81 2.68
C THR A 49 -0.36 4.36 2.19
N SER A 50 -1.18 3.99 1.20
CA SER A 50 -1.15 2.62 0.64
C SER A 50 0.19 2.32 -0.03
N PHE A 51 0.75 3.25 -0.79
CA PHE A 51 2.05 3.10 -1.43
C PHE A 51 3.19 2.89 -0.43
N ILE A 52 3.24 3.71 0.63
CA ILE A 52 4.26 3.57 1.69
C ILE A 52 4.17 2.20 2.34
N LEU A 53 2.97 1.73 2.69
CA LEU A 53 2.79 0.43 3.32
C LEU A 53 3.21 -0.73 2.41
N ILE A 54 2.93 -0.63 1.10
CA ILE A 54 3.37 -1.64 0.12
C ILE A 54 4.90 -1.66 0.01
N VAL A 55 5.54 -0.51 -0.22
CA VAL A 55 7.00 -0.41 -0.38
C VAL A 55 7.73 -0.84 0.88
N TRP A 56 7.24 -0.43 2.05
CA TRP A 56 7.80 -0.82 3.34
C TRP A 56 7.73 -2.33 3.55
N SER A 57 6.61 -2.95 3.19
CA SER A 57 6.45 -4.40 3.29
C SER A 57 7.43 -5.14 2.37
N ILE A 58 7.61 -4.68 1.13
CA ILE A 58 8.59 -5.25 0.19
C ILE A 58 10.02 -5.07 0.72
N ALA A 59 10.35 -3.90 1.26
CA ALA A 59 11.67 -3.63 1.83
C ALA A 59 11.99 -4.54 3.03
N LEU A 60 11.02 -4.78 3.91
CA LEU A 60 11.18 -5.70 5.05
C LEU A 60 11.36 -7.16 4.60
N ILE A 61 10.63 -7.61 3.58
CA ILE A 61 10.81 -8.94 2.99
C ILE A 61 12.20 -9.06 2.37
N GLY A 62 12.63 -8.03 1.62
CA GLY A 62 13.97 -7.95 1.06
C GLY A 62 15.05 -8.05 2.13
N LEU A 63 14.92 -7.28 3.21
CA LEU A 63 15.85 -7.32 4.35
C LEU A 63 15.88 -8.68 5.06
N ALA A 64 14.72 -9.32 5.24
CA ALA A 64 14.64 -10.66 5.83
C ALA A 64 15.24 -11.76 4.93
N SER A 65 15.34 -11.53 3.61
CA SER A 65 15.89 -12.51 2.67
C SER A 65 17.42 -12.52 2.58
N ILE A 66 18.09 -11.47 3.08
CA ILE A 66 19.54 -11.29 3.06
C ILE A 66 20.21 -11.57 4.41
N ASN A 67 19.44 -11.98 5.42
CA ASN A 67 19.89 -12.23 6.79
C ASN A 67 19.59 -13.67 7.21
#